data_AF-A0A2J4P4F7-F1
#
_entry.id   AF-A0A2J4P4F7-F1
#
_cell.length_a   1.000
_cell.length_b   1.000
_cell.length_c   1.000
_cell.angle_alpha   90.00
_cell.angle_beta   90.00
_cell.angle_gamma   90.00
#
_symmetry.space_group_name_H-M   'P 1'
#
loop_
_entity.id
_entity.type
_entity.pdbx_description
1 polymer ?
#
loop_
_entity_poly.entity_id
_entity_poly.type
_entity_poly.pdbx_seq_one_letter_code
_entity_poly.pdbx_strand_id
1 'polypeptide(L)'
;IASTADANAADVDRVVMSAWRAFVSRRWAGRTPADRERILLRFADLVEQHGEELAQLETLEQGKSINISRAFEVGCTLNWMRYTAGLTTKISGRTLDVSIPFPQGARYQAWTKKEPVGVVAGIVPWNFPLMIGMWKVMPALAAGCSIVIKPSETTPLTLLRVAELATEAGVPDGVFN
;
A
#
# COMPACT_ATOMS: atom_id res chain seq x y z
N ILE A 1 -5.13 25.02 5.91
CA ILE A 1 -6.51 24.80 6.39
C ILE A 1 -6.59 23.96 7.68
N ALA A 2 -5.51 23.31 8.11
CA ALA A 2 -5.43 22.54 9.35
C ALA A 2 -4.01 22.65 9.94
N SER A 3 -3.80 22.09 11.14
CA SER A 3 -2.48 21.87 11.73
C SER A 3 -2.20 20.37 11.77
N THR A 4 -1.01 19.97 11.35
CA THR A 4 -0.56 18.57 11.36
C THR A 4 0.64 18.41 12.27
N ALA A 5 0.92 17.17 12.69
CA ALA A 5 2.11 16.87 13.46
C ALA A 5 3.38 17.08 12.60
N ASP A 6 4.38 17.74 13.17
CA ASP A 6 5.72 17.85 12.61
C ASP A 6 6.60 16.73 13.18
N ALA A 7 6.68 15.63 12.42
CA ALA A 7 7.31 14.40 12.88
C ALA A 7 8.84 14.54 12.96
N ASN A 8 9.40 14.17 14.12
CA ASN A 8 10.84 14.16 14.35
C ASN A 8 11.46 12.75 14.13
N ALA A 9 12.77 12.64 14.30
CA ALA A 9 13.49 11.37 14.13
C ALA A 9 12.98 10.24 15.06
N ALA A 10 12.63 10.56 16.31
CA ALA A 10 12.09 9.56 17.23
C ALA A 10 10.69 9.09 16.81
N ASP A 11 9.90 9.93 16.14
CA ASP A 11 8.62 9.52 15.57
C ASP A 11 8.82 8.55 14.41
N VAL A 12 9.78 8.83 13.53
CA VAL A 12 10.19 7.95 12.43
C VAL A 12 10.63 6.57 12.95
N ASP A 13 11.50 6.54 13.96
CA ASP A 13 11.94 5.27 14.56
C ASP A 13 10.76 4.47 15.13
N ARG A 14 9.80 5.13 15.80
CA ARG A 14 8.61 4.46 16.33
C ARG A 14 7.73 3.87 15.24
N VAL A 15 7.47 4.58 14.15
CA VAL A 15 6.62 4.07 13.06
C VAL A 15 7.32 2.98 12.24
N VAL A 16 8.63 3.07 12.05
CA VAL A 16 9.42 1.99 11.43
C VAL A 16 9.36 0.73 12.29
N MET A 17 9.51 0.86 13.61
CA MET A 17 9.39 -0.28 14.52
C MET A 17 7.96 -0.82 14.64
N SER A 18 6.93 0.02 14.43
CA SER A 18 5.53 -0.42 14.29
C SER A 18 5.37 -1.29 13.05
N ALA A 19 5.85 -0.80 11.90
CA ALA A 19 5.83 -1.54 10.63
C ALA A 19 6.59 -2.86 10.70
N TRP A 20 7.79 -2.83 11.28
CA TRP A 20 8.60 -4.02 11.48
C TRP A 20 7.87 -5.07 12.32
N ARG A 21 7.30 -4.68 13.47
CA ARG A 21 6.53 -5.59 14.34
C ARG A 21 5.32 -6.19 13.61
N ALA A 22 4.61 -5.40 12.81
CA ALA A 22 3.50 -5.90 12.00
C ALA A 22 3.98 -6.93 10.96
N PHE A 23 5.09 -6.67 10.29
CA PHE A 23 5.66 -7.59 9.30
C PHE A 23 6.14 -8.91 9.92
N VAL A 24 6.99 -8.84 10.96
CA VAL A 24 7.59 -10.04 11.58
C VAL A 24 6.58 -10.88 12.35
N SER A 25 5.53 -10.27 12.91
CA SER A 25 4.42 -11.02 13.53
C SER A 25 3.53 -11.72 12.50
N ARG A 26 3.77 -11.52 11.21
CA ARG A 26 3.03 -12.15 10.10
C ARG A 26 1.53 -11.85 10.09
N ARG A 27 1.03 -10.89 10.88
CA ARG A 27 -0.41 -10.54 10.95
C ARG A 27 -1.01 -10.06 9.62
N TRP A 28 -0.16 -9.55 8.74
CA TRP A 28 -0.51 -9.23 7.35
C TRP A 28 0.15 -10.18 6.36
N ALA A 29 1.48 -10.27 6.40
CA ALA A 29 2.27 -11.05 5.46
C ALA A 29 1.97 -12.58 5.51
N GLY A 30 1.42 -13.07 6.63
CA GLY A 30 0.99 -14.45 6.84
C GLY A 30 -0.46 -14.73 6.46
N ARG A 31 -1.28 -13.71 6.15
CA ARG A 31 -2.64 -13.92 5.62
C ARG A 31 -2.57 -14.57 4.25
N THR A 32 -3.61 -15.34 3.92
CA THR A 32 -3.74 -15.87 2.56
C THR A 32 -3.83 -14.73 1.55
N PRO A 33 -3.38 -14.92 0.29
CA PRO A 33 -3.55 -13.91 -0.74
C PRO A 33 -5.02 -13.47 -0.92
N ALA A 34 -5.97 -14.40 -0.83
CA ALA A 34 -7.39 -14.09 -0.94
C ALA A 34 -7.91 -13.23 0.22
N ASP A 35 -7.45 -13.47 1.46
CA ASP A 35 -7.81 -12.62 2.60
C ASP A 35 -7.27 -11.19 2.46
N ARG A 36 -6.03 -11.04 1.97
CA ARG A 36 -5.46 -9.72 1.69
C ARG A 36 -6.24 -9.01 0.57
N GLU A 37 -6.54 -9.70 -0.53
CA GLU A 37 -7.35 -9.16 -1.63
C GLU A 37 -8.71 -8.65 -1.13
N ARG A 38 -9.43 -9.44 -0.32
CA ARG A 38 -10.72 -9.04 0.25
C ARG A 38 -10.66 -7.75 1.07
N ILE A 39 -9.62 -7.60 1.90
CA ILE A 39 -9.43 -6.38 2.71
C ILE A 39 -9.07 -5.19 1.80
N LEU A 40 -8.22 -5.38 0.80
CA LEU A 40 -7.82 -4.32 -0.13
C LEU A 40 -8.96 -3.87 -1.05
N LEU A 41 -9.87 -4.78 -1.43
CA LEU A 41 -11.09 -4.42 -2.15
C LEU A 41 -12.05 -3.63 -1.25
N ARG A 42 -12.26 -4.09 -0.01
CA ARG A 42 -13.05 -3.33 0.97
C ARG A 42 -12.47 -1.94 1.24
N PHE A 43 -11.15 -1.82 1.25
CA PHE A 43 -10.47 -0.54 1.39
C PHE A 43 -10.75 0.39 0.18
N ALA A 44 -10.71 -0.14 -1.05
CA ALA A 44 -11.12 0.62 -2.23
C ALA A 44 -12.58 1.07 -2.15
N ASP A 45 -13.48 0.21 -1.66
CA ASP A 45 -14.90 0.55 -1.53
C ASP A 45 -15.13 1.67 -0.51
N LEU A 46 -14.39 1.68 0.61
CA LEU A 46 -14.44 2.78 1.58
C LEU A 46 -13.90 4.09 1.01
N VAL A 47 -12.79 4.04 0.25
CA VAL A 47 -12.27 5.23 -0.45
C VAL A 47 -13.29 5.75 -1.48
N GLU A 48 -14.04 4.87 -2.14
CA GLU A 48 -15.08 5.27 -3.09
C GLU A 48 -16.28 5.92 -2.38
N GLN A 49 -16.73 5.34 -1.27
CA GLN A 49 -17.81 5.90 -0.44
C GLN A 49 -17.47 7.32 0.05
N HIS A 50 -16.21 7.57 0.37
CA HIS A 50 -15.70 8.88 0.78
C HIS A 50 -15.09 9.69 -0.37
N GLY A 51 -15.32 9.29 -1.63
CA GLY A 51 -14.62 9.87 -2.78
C GLY A 51 -14.84 11.38 -2.95
N GLU A 52 -16.06 11.87 -2.74
CA GLU A 52 -16.35 13.31 -2.85
C GLU A 52 -15.68 14.12 -1.72
N GLU A 53 -15.67 13.60 -0.50
CA GLU A 53 -14.98 14.19 0.66
C GLU A 53 -13.47 14.30 0.36
N LEU A 54 -12.86 13.23 -0.13
CA LEU A 54 -11.44 13.19 -0.49
C LEU A 54 -11.11 14.17 -1.63
N ALA A 55 -11.98 14.28 -2.64
CA ALA A 55 -11.79 15.22 -3.74
C ALA A 55 -11.87 16.69 -3.29
N GLN A 56 -12.77 17.00 -2.36
CA GLN A 56 -12.88 18.32 -1.75
C GLN A 56 -11.66 18.64 -0.90
N LEU A 57 -11.17 17.67 -0.11
CA LEU A 57 -9.97 17.82 0.70
C LEU A 57 -8.73 18.08 -0.18
N GLU A 58 -8.54 17.30 -1.25
CA GLU A 58 -7.48 17.51 -2.24
C GLU A 58 -7.53 18.91 -2.87
N THR A 59 -8.72 19.39 -3.17
CA THR A 59 -8.93 20.72 -3.77
C THR A 59 -8.56 21.83 -2.78
N LEU A 60 -8.99 21.69 -1.52
CA LEU A 60 -8.73 22.69 -0.48
C LEU A 60 -7.26 22.74 -0.06
N GLU A 61 -6.59 21.59 -0.06
CA GLU A 61 -5.20 21.47 0.38
C GLU A 61 -4.22 21.76 -0.75
N GLN A 62 -4.34 21.04 -1.88
CA GLN A 62 -3.37 21.11 -2.97
C GLN A 62 -3.67 22.24 -3.96
N GLY A 63 -4.95 22.61 -4.12
CA GLY A 63 -5.37 23.74 -4.95
C GLY A 63 -5.77 23.41 -6.39
N LYS A 64 -5.69 22.14 -6.82
CA LYS A 64 -6.22 21.71 -8.13
C LYS A 64 -7.75 21.87 -8.20
N SER A 65 -8.29 22.01 -9.40
CA SER A 65 -9.74 22.15 -9.56
C SER A 65 -10.49 20.89 -9.10
N ILE A 66 -11.69 21.07 -8.55
CA ILE A 66 -12.48 19.96 -8.03
C ILE A 66 -12.77 18.87 -9.08
N ASN A 67 -12.90 19.24 -10.35
CA ASN A 67 -13.11 18.27 -11.42
C ASN A 67 -11.85 17.42 -11.67
N ILE A 68 -10.65 18.01 -11.53
CA ILE A 68 -9.39 17.26 -11.61
C ILE A 68 -9.26 16.35 -10.38
N SER A 69 -9.58 16.83 -9.18
CA SER A 69 -9.57 16.00 -7.96
C SER A 69 -10.50 14.79 -8.09
N ARG A 70 -11.74 14.98 -8.54
CA ARG A 70 -12.69 13.87 -8.76
C ARG A 70 -12.18 12.88 -9.80
N ALA A 71 -11.78 13.36 -10.97
CA ALA A 71 -11.44 12.49 -12.09
C ALA A 71 -10.10 11.77 -11.90
N PHE A 72 -9.06 12.50 -11.50
CA PHE A 72 -7.70 12.00 -11.41
C PHE A 72 -7.36 11.50 -10.01
N GLU A 73 -7.46 12.36 -8.99
CA GLU A 73 -7.04 11.94 -7.63
C GLU A 73 -7.88 10.79 -7.11
N VAL A 74 -9.21 10.87 -7.23
CA VAL A 74 -10.09 9.83 -6.70
C VAL A 74 -10.35 8.75 -7.75
N GLY A 75 -10.80 9.12 -8.95
CA GLY A 75 -11.16 8.18 -10.01
C GLY A 75 -10.02 7.26 -10.44
N CYS A 76 -8.84 7.81 -10.76
CA CYS A 76 -7.69 6.98 -11.15
C CYS A 76 -7.14 6.16 -9.97
N THR A 77 -7.18 6.70 -8.75
CA THR A 77 -6.77 5.98 -7.54
C THR A 77 -7.63 4.75 -7.29
N LEU A 78 -8.96 4.87 -7.40
CA LEU A 78 -9.86 3.74 -7.22
C LEU A 78 -9.61 2.62 -8.22
N ASN A 79 -9.40 2.98 -9.50
CA ASN A 79 -9.03 2.01 -10.53
C ASN A 79 -7.71 1.30 -10.18
N TRP A 80 -6.70 2.05 -9.75
CA TRP A 80 -5.41 1.50 -9.33
C TRP A 80 -5.53 0.58 -8.11
N MET A 81 -6.32 0.99 -7.11
CA MET A 81 -6.56 0.21 -5.91
C MET A 81 -7.20 -1.13 -6.23
N ARG A 82 -8.28 -1.13 -7.02
CA ARG A 82 -8.98 -2.37 -7.41
C ARG A 82 -8.11 -3.27 -8.27
N TYR A 83 -7.40 -2.70 -9.24
CA TYR A 83 -6.46 -3.45 -10.07
C TYR A 83 -5.40 -4.14 -9.21
N THR A 84 -4.77 -3.40 -8.30
CA THR A 84 -3.67 -3.90 -7.47
C THR A 84 -4.14 -4.88 -6.40
N ALA A 85 -5.33 -4.67 -5.82
CA ALA A 85 -5.97 -5.65 -4.95
C ALA A 85 -6.12 -7.00 -5.68
N GLY A 86 -6.56 -6.97 -6.94
CA GLY A 86 -6.65 -8.14 -7.81
C GLY A 86 -5.32 -8.83 -8.10
N LEU A 87 -4.18 -8.12 -8.08
CA LEU A 87 -2.87 -8.73 -8.27
C LEU A 87 -2.43 -9.60 -7.09
N THR A 88 -2.99 -9.39 -5.90
CA THR A 88 -2.63 -10.08 -4.65
C THR A 88 -2.66 -11.61 -4.82
N THR A 89 -3.69 -12.16 -5.46
CA THR A 89 -3.86 -13.60 -5.72
C THR A 89 -3.11 -14.12 -6.94
N LYS A 90 -2.43 -13.24 -7.68
CA LYS A 90 -1.78 -13.54 -8.97
C LYS A 90 -0.25 -13.47 -8.90
N ILE A 91 0.30 -13.33 -7.69
CA ILE A 91 1.74 -13.38 -7.44
C ILE A 91 2.21 -14.83 -7.52
N SER A 92 2.85 -15.20 -8.62
CA SER A 92 3.39 -16.54 -8.85
C SER A 92 4.91 -16.55 -9.02
N GLY A 93 5.51 -17.68 -8.62
CA GLY A 93 6.87 -18.06 -8.93
C GLY A 93 6.98 -18.78 -10.28
N ARG A 94 8.11 -19.43 -10.53
CA ARG A 94 8.35 -20.22 -11.74
C ARG A 94 8.98 -21.55 -11.37
N THR A 95 8.63 -22.62 -12.07
CA THR A 95 9.39 -23.88 -12.08
C THR A 95 10.48 -23.81 -13.15
N LEU A 96 11.62 -24.43 -12.90
CA LEU A 96 12.80 -24.35 -13.78
C LEU A 96 13.32 -25.76 -14.08
N ASP A 97 13.58 -26.02 -15.36
CA ASP A 97 14.33 -27.19 -15.79
C ASP A 97 15.82 -26.89 -15.67
N VAL A 98 16.48 -27.56 -14.73
CA VAL A 98 17.89 -27.29 -14.40
C VAL A 98 18.79 -28.41 -14.91
N SER A 99 19.86 -28.03 -15.61
CA SER A 99 20.87 -28.94 -16.16
C SER A 99 21.98 -29.20 -15.13
N ILE A 100 21.64 -29.79 -13.98
CA ILE A 100 22.63 -30.17 -12.95
C ILE A 100 23.13 -31.58 -13.26
N PRO A 101 24.41 -31.77 -13.64
CA PRO A 101 24.88 -33.03 -14.21
C PRO A 101 25.35 -34.06 -13.18
N PHE A 102 25.44 -33.72 -11.89
CA PHE A 102 25.99 -34.58 -10.86
C PHE A 102 25.04 -34.74 -9.67
N PRO A 103 24.83 -35.95 -9.12
CA PRO A 103 25.28 -37.23 -9.68
C PRO A 103 24.55 -37.56 -10.99
N GLN A 104 25.20 -38.34 -11.86
CA GLN A 104 24.67 -38.69 -13.17
C GLN A 104 23.32 -39.41 -13.03
N GLY A 105 22.33 -38.99 -13.82
CA GLY A 105 20.97 -39.55 -13.76
C GLY A 105 20.06 -38.92 -12.70
N ALA A 106 20.57 -38.00 -11.87
CA ALA A 106 19.74 -37.28 -10.91
C ALA A 106 18.65 -36.44 -11.60
N ARG A 107 17.51 -36.30 -10.91
CA ARG A 107 16.39 -35.43 -11.29
C ARG A 107 16.24 -34.36 -10.22
N TYR A 108 16.27 -33.10 -10.65
CA TYR A 108 16.19 -31.94 -9.77
C TYR A 108 14.87 -31.21 -10.00
N GLN A 109 14.25 -30.77 -8.91
CA GLN A 109 13.13 -29.85 -8.95
C GLN A 109 13.62 -28.49 -8.48
N ALA A 110 13.51 -27.48 -9.34
CA ALA A 110 13.85 -26.11 -9.01
C ALA A 110 12.62 -25.21 -9.21
N TRP A 111 12.41 -24.29 -8.27
CA TRP A 111 11.37 -23.29 -8.36
C TRP A 111 11.81 -21.98 -7.71
N THR A 112 11.15 -20.89 -8.12
CA THR A 112 11.28 -19.59 -7.46
C THR A 112 10.04 -19.30 -6.64
N LYS A 113 10.22 -18.53 -5.57
CA LYS A 113 9.12 -18.00 -4.76
C LYS A 113 9.26 -16.49 -4.70
N LYS A 114 8.14 -15.78 -4.88
CA LYS A 114 8.09 -14.34 -4.65
C LYS A 114 7.66 -14.11 -3.20
N GLU A 115 8.49 -13.42 -2.45
CA GLU A 115 8.25 -13.10 -1.05
C GLU A 115 8.22 -11.57 -0.88
N PRO A 116 7.40 -11.05 0.06
CA PRO A 116 7.43 -9.62 0.36
C PRO A 116 8.81 -9.20 0.83
N VAL A 117 9.28 -8.04 0.37
CA VAL A 117 10.61 -7.53 0.69
C VAL A 117 10.75 -7.13 2.18
N GLY A 118 9.64 -6.84 2.86
CA GLY A 118 9.64 -6.45 4.27
C GLY A 118 8.88 -5.15 4.51
N VAL A 119 9.52 -4.26 5.27
CA VAL A 119 9.04 -2.89 5.50
C VAL A 119 9.46 -2.01 4.34
N VAL A 120 8.51 -1.28 3.76
CA VAL A 120 8.75 -0.33 2.67
C VAL A 120 8.57 1.10 3.18
N ALA A 121 9.42 2.02 2.74
CA ALA A 121 9.22 3.45 2.94
C ALA A 121 8.79 4.10 1.62
N GLY A 122 7.72 4.90 1.66
CA GLY A 122 7.23 5.65 0.51
C GLY A 122 7.22 7.15 0.78
N ILE A 123 8.09 7.89 0.08
CA ILE A 123 8.10 9.36 0.12
C ILE A 123 7.24 9.88 -1.03
N VAL A 124 6.24 10.70 -0.73
CA VAL A 124 5.19 11.13 -1.67
C VAL A 124 5.31 12.65 -1.92
N PRO A 125 5.35 13.10 -3.19
CA PRO A 125 5.36 14.51 -3.54
C PRO A 125 3.96 15.16 -3.46
N TRP A 126 3.90 16.48 -3.61
CA TRP A 126 2.70 17.30 -3.39
C TRP A 126 1.77 17.46 -4.61
N ASN A 127 2.19 17.07 -5.80
CA ASN A 127 1.47 17.38 -7.04
C ASN A 127 0.25 16.47 -7.26
N PHE A 128 0.34 15.21 -6.87
CA PHE A 128 -0.81 14.28 -6.82
C PHE A 128 -0.78 13.45 -5.52
N PRO A 129 -1.10 14.04 -4.36
CA PRO A 129 -0.84 13.45 -3.04
C PRO A 129 -1.53 12.11 -2.85
N LEU A 130 -2.86 12.06 -3.04
CA LEU A 130 -3.64 10.83 -2.93
C LEU A 130 -3.17 9.77 -3.94
N MET A 131 -3.13 10.13 -5.23
CA MET A 131 -2.82 9.15 -6.28
C MET A 131 -1.41 8.55 -6.14
N ILE A 132 -0.38 9.39 -5.97
CA ILE A 132 1.00 8.90 -5.84
C ILE A 132 1.20 8.14 -4.52
N GLY A 133 0.52 8.54 -3.45
CA GLY A 133 0.53 7.78 -2.20
C GLY A 133 -0.04 6.38 -2.39
N MET A 134 -1.21 6.26 -3.00
CA MET A 134 -1.84 4.95 -3.24
C MET A 134 -1.11 4.10 -4.28
N TRP A 135 -0.38 4.72 -5.21
CA TRP A 135 0.56 4.01 -6.10
C TRP A 135 1.67 3.28 -5.34
N LYS A 136 2.00 3.71 -4.13
CA LYS A 136 2.99 3.05 -3.27
C LYS A 136 2.35 2.09 -2.29
N VAL A 137 1.26 2.53 -1.63
CA VAL A 137 0.57 1.75 -0.59
C VAL A 137 0.01 0.45 -1.15
N MET A 138 -0.80 0.51 -2.20
CA MET A 138 -1.52 -0.67 -2.70
C MET A 138 -0.59 -1.82 -3.11
N PRO A 139 0.47 -1.62 -3.93
CA PRO A 139 1.32 -2.74 -4.33
C PRO A 139 2.15 -3.28 -3.17
N ALA A 140 2.55 -2.45 -2.20
CA ALA A 140 3.23 -2.92 -0.99
C ALA A 140 2.31 -3.84 -0.18
N LEU A 141 1.07 -3.41 0.06
CA LEU A 141 0.11 -4.21 0.82
C LEU A 141 -0.30 -5.50 0.08
N ALA A 142 -0.52 -5.44 -1.24
CA ALA A 142 -0.84 -6.60 -2.06
C ALA A 142 0.28 -7.66 -2.02
N ALA A 143 1.54 -7.22 -2.11
CA ALA A 143 2.71 -8.09 -1.97
C ALA A 143 2.86 -8.71 -0.57
N GLY A 144 2.19 -8.17 0.44
CA GLY A 144 2.28 -8.60 1.83
C GLY A 144 3.34 -7.84 2.65
N CYS A 145 3.84 -6.72 2.13
CA CYS A 145 4.71 -5.81 2.87
C CYS A 145 3.91 -5.01 3.91
N SER A 146 4.61 -4.43 4.88
CA SER A 146 4.13 -3.25 5.62
C SER A 146 4.75 -1.99 5.01
N ILE A 147 4.10 -0.85 5.17
CA ILE A 147 4.56 0.41 4.58
C ILE A 147 4.49 1.57 5.58
N VAL A 148 5.49 2.45 5.49
CA VAL A 148 5.52 3.78 6.12
C VAL A 148 5.48 4.82 5.00
N ILE A 149 4.51 5.73 5.03
CA ILE A 149 4.38 6.81 4.05
C ILE A 149 4.78 8.15 4.67
N LYS A 150 5.65 8.88 3.99
CA LYS A 150 5.93 10.29 4.27
C LYS A 150 5.30 11.16 3.18
N PRO A 151 4.12 11.77 3.42
CA PRO A 151 3.56 12.74 2.49
C PRO A 151 4.42 14.02 2.47
N SER A 152 4.23 14.84 1.44
CA SER A 152 4.81 16.18 1.42
C SER A 152 4.22 17.01 2.55
N GLU A 153 5.05 17.82 3.22
CA GLU A 153 4.60 18.70 4.31
C GLU A 153 3.51 19.69 3.91
N THR A 154 3.35 19.98 2.61
CA THR A 154 2.33 20.91 2.10
C THR A 154 0.99 20.23 1.80
N THR A 155 0.95 18.90 1.67
CA THR A 155 -0.23 18.14 1.26
C THR A 155 -0.45 16.82 2.02
N PRO A 156 -0.40 16.81 3.37
CA PRO A 156 -0.56 15.58 4.15
C PRO A 156 -2.00 15.07 4.32
N LEU A 157 -3.02 15.92 4.24
CA LEU A 157 -4.33 15.65 4.83
C LEU A 157 -5.07 14.49 4.15
N THR A 158 -5.04 14.40 2.82
CA THR A 158 -5.77 13.32 2.13
C THR A 158 -5.21 11.94 2.46
N LEU A 159 -3.88 11.81 2.60
CA LEU A 159 -3.27 10.54 2.96
C LEU A 159 -3.52 10.15 4.42
N LEU A 160 -3.59 11.14 5.33
CA LEU A 160 -4.03 10.90 6.70
C LEU A 160 -5.47 10.36 6.73
N ARG A 161 -6.37 10.99 5.96
CA ARG A 161 -7.77 10.53 5.87
C ARG A 161 -7.88 9.11 5.32
N VAL A 162 -7.10 8.78 4.29
CA VAL A 162 -7.08 7.43 3.71
C VAL A 162 -6.47 6.39 4.66
N ALA A 163 -5.52 6.76 5.53
CA ALA A 163 -5.01 5.86 6.56
C ALA A 163 -6.09 5.47 7.59
N GLU A 164 -7.00 6.37 7.93
CA GLU A 164 -8.17 6.06 8.76
C GLU A 164 -9.10 5.05 8.06
N LEU A 165 -9.38 5.26 6.78
CA LEU A 165 -10.20 4.34 5.97
C LEU A 165 -9.55 2.95 5.83
N ALA A 166 -8.22 2.88 5.76
CA ALA A 166 -7.48 1.62 5.74
C ALA A 166 -7.71 0.82 7.04
N THR A 167 -7.68 1.52 8.18
CA THR A 167 -7.95 0.93 9.50
C THR A 167 -9.38 0.39 9.55
N GLU A 168 -10.37 1.17 9.09
CA GLU A 168 -11.77 0.73 9.01
C GLU A 168 -11.99 -0.47 8.06
N ALA A 169 -11.24 -0.51 6.96
CA ALA A 169 -11.25 -1.64 6.02
C ALA A 169 -10.76 -2.95 6.67
N GLY A 170 -10.00 -2.86 7.77
CA GLY A 170 -9.41 -3.98 8.48
C GLY A 170 -7.95 -4.23 8.12
N VAL A 171 -7.24 -3.24 7.57
CA VAL A 171 -5.77 -3.27 7.50
C VAL A 171 -5.24 -3.30 8.95
N PRO A 172 -4.47 -4.31 9.36
CA PRO A 172 -4.02 -4.42 10.74
C PRO A 172 -3.11 -3.28 11.16
N ASP A 173 -3.13 -2.92 12.44
CA ASP A 173 -2.25 -1.91 13.02
C ASP A 173 -0.78 -2.14 12.67
N GLY A 174 -0.10 -1.04 12.31
CA GLY A 174 1.30 -1.03 11.90
C GLY A 174 1.55 -1.53 10.48
N VAL A 175 0.55 -2.06 9.76
CA VAL A 175 0.76 -2.50 8.37
C VAL A 175 0.86 -1.31 7.42
N PHE A 176 0.09 -0.26 7.66
CA PHE A 176 0.17 1.02 6.99
C PHE A 176 0.37 2.09 8.07
N ASN A 177 1.47 2.84 7.97
CA ASN A 177 1.83 3.96 8.84
C ASN A 177 2.08 5.20 8.00
#